data_AF-A0A2D9R015-F1
#
_entry.id   AF-A0A2D9R015-F1
#
_cell.length_a   1.000
_cell.length_b   1.000
_cell.length_c   1.000
_cell.angle_alpha   90.00
_cell.angle_beta   90.00
_cell.angle_gamma   90.00
#
_symmetry.space_group_name_H-M   'P 1'
#
loop_
_entity.id
_entity.type
_entity.pdbx_description
1 polymer ?
#
loop_
_entity_poly.entity_id
_entity_poly.type
_entity_poly.pdbx_seq_one_letter_code
_entity_poly.pdbx_strand_id
1 'polypeptide(L)'
;MKDINVEDRLIFALDVPEVAQAKDIVTELDDSVNFYKIGMELLMTGQYFELLNWLIEKDKKVFVDLKFFDVPETVGRAIARLSDYGATFATIHGNQALMEKAAENKNNLKILAVTALTSLDRGDLDDLGFDC
;
A
#
# COMPACT_ATOMS: atom_id res chain seq x y z
N MET A 1 -7.30 14.92 19.97
CA MET A 1 -7.49 14.16 18.71
C MET A 1 -6.56 14.81 17.68
N LYS A 2 -5.90 14.05 16.79
CA LYS A 2 -5.08 14.68 15.75
C LYS A 2 -5.99 15.50 14.83
N ASP A 3 -5.55 16.71 14.50
CA ASP A 3 -6.23 17.54 13.52
C ASP A 3 -5.87 17.01 12.13
N ILE A 4 -6.82 16.31 11.51
CA ILE A 4 -6.70 15.72 10.18
C ILE A 4 -7.71 16.43 9.30
N ASN A 5 -7.24 17.03 8.20
CA ASN A 5 -8.10 17.67 7.22
C ASN A 5 -9.17 16.71 6.70
N VAL A 6 -10.34 17.23 6.34
CA VAL A 6 -11.51 16.39 6.01
C VAL A 6 -11.22 15.49 4.80
N GLU A 7 -10.58 16.06 3.78
CA GLU A 7 -10.17 15.42 2.53
C GLU A 7 -9.10 14.32 2.71
N ASP A 8 -8.44 14.29 3.87
CA ASP A 8 -7.45 13.27 4.25
C ASP A 8 -8.04 12.15 5.13
N ARG A 9 -9.29 12.29 5.60
CA ARG A 9 -9.93 11.30 6.50
C ARG A 9 -10.43 10.07 5.75
N LEU A 10 -10.72 10.21 4.47
CA LEU A 10 -11.08 9.11 3.59
C LEU A 10 -9.86 8.69 2.79
N ILE A 11 -9.52 7.39 2.87
CA ILE A 11 -8.61 6.76 1.90
C ILE A 11 -9.49 6.01 0.90
N PHE A 12 -9.57 6.51 -0.32
CA PHE A 12 -10.38 5.90 -1.37
C PHE A 12 -9.61 4.78 -2.07
N ALA A 13 -10.23 3.61 -2.19
CA ALA A 13 -9.62 2.46 -2.84
C ALA A 13 -9.84 2.49 -4.36
N LEU A 14 -8.74 2.51 -5.13
CA LEU A 14 -8.78 2.38 -6.59
C LEU A 14 -8.75 0.90 -6.98
N ASP A 15 -9.79 0.18 -6.57
CA ASP A 15 -9.94 -1.25 -6.85
C ASP A 15 -10.70 -1.42 -8.19
N VAL A 16 -9.99 -1.09 -9.29
CA VAL A 16 -10.46 -1.18 -10.68
C VAL A 16 -9.42 -1.88 -11.55
N PRO A 17 -9.83 -2.56 -12.63
CA PRO A 17 -8.91 -3.40 -13.41
C PRO A 17 -7.90 -2.59 -14.24
N GLU A 18 -8.25 -1.37 -14.65
CA GLU A 18 -7.42 -0.57 -15.57
C GLU A 18 -7.00 0.79 -14.98
N VAL A 19 -5.75 1.19 -15.25
CA VAL A 19 -5.20 2.49 -14.82
C VAL A 19 -6.00 3.68 -15.36
N ALA A 20 -6.55 3.57 -16.57
CA ALA A 20 -7.39 4.62 -17.15
C ALA A 20 -8.62 4.89 -16.27
N GLN A 21 -9.31 3.83 -15.83
CA GLN A 21 -10.47 3.96 -14.95
C GLN A 21 -10.09 4.53 -13.59
N ALA A 22 -8.91 4.17 -13.06
CA ALA A 22 -8.40 4.74 -11.81
C ALA A 22 -8.17 6.25 -11.96
N LYS A 23 -7.59 6.70 -13.07
CA LYS A 23 -7.39 8.12 -13.37
C LYS A 23 -8.71 8.87 -13.56
N ASP A 24 -9.71 8.24 -14.18
CA ASP A 24 -11.05 8.81 -14.34
C ASP A 24 -11.72 9.07 -12.98
N ILE A 25 -11.68 8.08 -12.07
CA ILE A 25 -12.23 8.21 -10.70
C ILE A 25 -11.53 9.33 -9.92
N VAL A 26 -10.20 9.39 -9.96
CA VAL A 26 -9.44 10.44 -9.26
C VAL A 26 -9.79 11.82 -9.82
N THR A 27 -10.00 11.92 -11.13
CA THR A 27 -10.40 13.17 -11.79
C THR A 27 -11.83 13.58 -11.41
N GLU A 28 -12.74 12.61 -11.25
CA GLU A 28 -14.12 12.87 -10.83
C GLU A 28 -14.22 13.32 -9.36
N LEU A 29 -13.44 12.71 -8.47
CA LEU A 29 -13.42 13.03 -7.04
C LEU A 29 -12.68 14.35 -6.73
N ASP A 30 -11.72 14.72 -7.58
CA ASP A 30 -10.97 15.98 -7.55
C ASP A 30 -10.45 16.34 -6.14
N ASP A 31 -10.84 17.50 -5.60
CA ASP A 31 -10.42 17.98 -4.27
C ASP A 31 -11.19 17.35 -3.10
N SER A 32 -12.23 16.54 -3.37
CA SER A 32 -13.01 15.89 -2.31
C SER A 32 -12.23 14.76 -1.61
N VAL A 33 -11.24 14.19 -2.31
CA VAL A 33 -10.41 13.09 -1.80
C VAL A 33 -8.96 13.33 -2.19
N ASN A 34 -8.09 13.34 -1.17
CA ASN A 34 -6.65 13.51 -1.37
C ASN A 34 -5.82 12.26 -1.08
N PHE A 35 -6.44 11.16 -0.66
CA PHE A 35 -5.73 9.94 -0.30
C PHE A 35 -6.28 8.72 -1.02
N TYR A 36 -5.45 8.08 -1.83
CA TYR A 36 -5.81 6.91 -2.63
C TYR A 36 -5.02 5.68 -2.25
N LYS A 37 -5.70 4.53 -2.20
CA LYS A 37 -5.10 3.20 -2.07
C LYS A 37 -5.04 2.53 -3.44
N ILE A 38 -3.87 2.04 -3.81
CA ILE A 38 -3.64 1.25 -5.03
C ILE A 38 -3.17 -0.15 -4.65
N GLY A 39 -3.71 -1.17 -5.31
CA GLY A 39 -3.54 -2.58 -4.93
C GLY A 39 -2.97 -3.46 -6.05
N MET A 40 -2.89 -4.76 -5.76
CA MET A 40 -2.24 -5.75 -6.63
C MET A 40 -2.91 -5.92 -8.00
N GLU A 41 -4.22 -5.71 -8.13
CA GLU A 41 -4.90 -5.77 -9.44
C GLU A 41 -4.31 -4.76 -10.42
N LEU A 42 -4.20 -3.49 -10.00
CA LEU A 42 -3.52 -2.44 -10.77
C LEU A 42 -2.03 -2.75 -10.98
N LEU A 43 -1.37 -3.46 -10.05
CA LEU A 43 0.02 -3.88 -10.22
C LEU A 43 0.20 -4.76 -11.46
N MET A 44 -0.76 -5.65 -11.72
CA MET A 44 -0.72 -6.60 -12.83
C MET A 44 -0.92 -5.96 -14.21
N THR A 45 -1.33 -4.70 -14.26
CA THR A 45 -1.44 -3.94 -15.53
C THR A 45 -0.09 -3.56 -16.13
N GLY A 46 1.00 -3.63 -15.35
CA GLY A 46 2.33 -3.13 -15.73
C GLY A 46 2.48 -1.60 -15.68
N GLN A 47 1.40 -0.85 -15.42
CA GLN A 47 1.35 0.62 -15.39
C GLN A 47 1.28 1.19 -13.96
N TYR A 48 1.49 0.35 -12.94
CA TYR A 48 1.32 0.71 -11.53
C TYR A 48 2.13 1.92 -11.08
N PHE A 49 3.42 1.94 -11.43
CA PHE A 49 4.31 3.05 -11.07
C PHE A 49 4.03 4.30 -11.89
N GLU A 50 3.45 4.17 -13.09
CA GLU A 50 2.94 5.32 -13.84
C GLU A 50 1.76 5.97 -13.13
N LEU A 51 0.79 5.16 -12.66
CA LEU A 51 -0.33 5.65 -11.85
C LEU A 51 0.15 6.28 -10.55
N LEU A 52 1.08 5.63 -9.85
CA LEU A 52 1.67 6.16 -8.62
C LEU A 52 2.29 7.54 -8.86
N ASN A 53 3.17 7.67 -9.86
CA ASN A 53 3.81 8.95 -10.19
C ASN A 53 2.77 10.01 -10.57
N TRP A 54 1.79 9.65 -11.39
CA TRP A 54 0.71 10.56 -11.78
C TRP A 54 -0.11 11.08 -10.59
N LEU A 55 -0.37 10.25 -9.58
CA LEU A 55 -1.03 10.68 -8.33
C LEU A 55 -0.15 11.66 -7.54
N ILE A 56 1.15 11.38 -7.42
CA ILE A 56 2.09 12.24 -6.72
C ILE A 56 2.25 13.60 -7.41
N GLU A 57 2.32 13.62 -8.74
CA GLU A 57 2.35 14.85 -9.56
C GLU A 57 1.09 15.72 -9.40
N LYS A 58 0.00 15.13 -8.89
CA LYS A 58 -1.26 15.81 -8.56
C LYS A 58 -1.41 16.14 -7.07
N ASP A 59 -0.32 16.11 -6.34
CA ASP A 59 -0.27 16.36 -4.90
C ASP A 59 -1.18 15.43 -4.08
N LYS A 60 -1.49 14.23 -4.60
CA LYS A 60 -2.30 13.22 -3.89
C LYS A 60 -1.41 12.33 -3.04
N LYS A 61 -1.94 11.88 -1.89
CA LYS A 61 -1.31 10.88 -1.02
C LYS A 61 -1.62 9.49 -1.55
N VAL A 62 -0.60 8.63 -1.55
CA VAL A 62 -0.70 7.27 -2.08
C VAL A 62 -0.43 6.24 -0.99
N PHE A 63 -1.34 5.29 -0.85
CA PHE A 63 -1.21 4.09 -0.05
C PHE A 63 -1.03 2.89 -0.98
N VAL A 64 0.18 2.34 -0.98
CA VAL A 64 0.55 1.11 -1.69
C VAL A 64 0.13 -0.11 -0.88
N ASP A 65 -0.97 -0.74 -1.28
CA ASP A 65 -1.54 -1.90 -0.58
C ASP A 65 -1.21 -3.22 -1.27
N LEU A 66 0.06 -3.60 -1.19
CA LEU A 66 0.59 -4.83 -1.78
C LEU A 66 0.87 -5.93 -0.75
N LYS A 67 0.76 -5.61 0.54
CA LYS A 67 0.92 -6.56 1.65
C LYS A 67 2.19 -7.39 1.48
N PHE A 68 3.34 -6.72 1.36
CA PHE A 68 4.60 -7.41 1.06
C PHE A 68 4.88 -8.51 2.09
N PHE A 69 5.13 -9.71 1.59
CA PHE A 69 5.47 -10.88 2.40
C PHE A 69 6.50 -11.75 1.68
N ASP A 70 7.71 -11.73 2.19
CA ASP A 70 8.87 -12.47 1.69
C ASP A 70 9.90 -12.53 2.84
N VAL A 71 11.09 -13.09 2.56
CA VAL A 71 12.25 -13.01 3.45
C VAL A 71 12.51 -11.54 3.84
N PRO A 72 12.80 -11.26 5.13
CA PRO A 72 12.91 -9.89 5.64
C PRO A 72 13.83 -8.97 4.82
N GLU A 73 14.98 -9.47 4.36
CA GLU A 73 15.92 -8.71 3.54
C GLU A 73 15.36 -8.36 2.15
N THR A 74 14.57 -9.24 1.54
CA THR A 74 13.90 -8.97 0.26
C THR A 74 12.86 -7.87 0.43
N VAL A 75 12.04 -7.94 1.48
CA VAL A 75 11.08 -6.89 1.81
C VAL A 75 11.79 -5.57 2.10
N GLY A 76 12.87 -5.58 2.90
CA GLY A 76 13.66 -4.38 3.17
C GLY A 76 14.14 -3.69 1.90
N ARG A 77 14.70 -4.45 0.94
CA ARG A 77 15.12 -3.91 -0.37
C ARG A 77 13.96 -3.39 -1.21
N ALA A 78 12.81 -4.08 -1.19
CA ALA A 78 11.61 -3.62 -1.90
C ALA A 78 11.08 -2.31 -1.30
N ILE A 79 11.03 -2.19 0.03
CA ILE A 79 10.65 -0.98 0.74
C ILE A 79 11.62 0.16 0.48
N ALA A 80 12.93 -0.09 0.46
CA ALA A 80 13.92 0.92 0.09
C ALA A 80 13.62 1.52 -1.28
N ARG A 81 13.38 0.66 -2.29
CA ARG A 81 13.04 1.10 -3.65
C ARG A 81 11.71 1.84 -3.71
N LEU A 82 10.69 1.34 -3.02
CA LEU A 82 9.38 1.98 -3.02
C LEU A 82 9.42 3.36 -2.36
N SER A 83 10.26 3.54 -1.33
CA SER A 83 10.37 4.81 -0.61
C SER A 83 10.86 5.97 -1.49
N ASP A 84 11.53 5.67 -2.62
CA ASP A 84 11.99 6.67 -3.59
C ASP A 84 10.85 7.23 -4.47
N TYR A 85 9.67 6.59 -4.49
CA TYR A 85 8.53 6.97 -5.33
C TYR A 85 7.55 7.95 -4.65
N GLY A 86 7.80 8.36 -3.40
CA GLY A 86 6.95 9.34 -2.70
C GLY A 86 5.64 8.78 -2.14
N ALA A 87 5.45 7.46 -2.10
CA ALA A 87 4.30 6.85 -1.45
C ALA A 87 4.21 7.25 0.04
N THR A 88 3.00 7.45 0.54
CA THR A 88 2.73 7.85 1.93
C THR A 88 2.66 6.64 2.86
N PHE A 89 1.95 5.59 2.43
CA PHE A 89 1.81 4.32 3.16
C PHE A 89 2.20 3.13 2.29
N ALA A 90 2.71 2.08 2.93
CA ALA A 90 2.79 0.74 2.36
C ALA A 90 2.42 -0.34 3.37
N THR A 91 1.80 -1.44 2.93
CA THR A 91 1.50 -2.60 3.78
C THR A 91 2.55 -3.69 3.70
N ILE A 92 2.85 -4.31 4.85
CA ILE A 92 3.68 -5.51 4.98
C ILE A 92 2.99 -6.52 5.91
N HIS A 93 3.31 -7.81 5.83
CA HIS A 93 2.86 -8.77 6.85
C HIS A 93 3.64 -8.62 8.17
N GLY A 94 2.95 -8.72 9.30
CA GLY A 94 3.40 -8.30 10.64
C GLY A 94 4.29 -9.28 11.39
N ASN A 95 5.30 -9.87 10.75
CA ASN A 95 6.35 -10.61 11.46
C ASN A 95 7.45 -9.64 11.97
N GLN A 96 8.00 -9.87 13.18
CA GLN A 96 8.98 -8.98 13.81
C GLN A 96 10.18 -8.66 12.90
N ALA A 97 10.87 -9.66 12.36
CA ALA A 97 12.07 -9.45 11.55
C ALA A 97 11.76 -8.68 10.27
N LEU A 98 10.59 -8.94 9.68
CA LEU A 98 10.11 -8.25 8.48
C LEU A 98 9.80 -6.77 8.79
N MET A 99 9.14 -6.50 9.91
CA MET A 99 8.86 -5.14 10.38
C MET A 99 10.14 -4.35 10.69
N GLU A 100 11.12 -4.97 11.35
CA GLU A 100 12.43 -4.36 11.63
C GLU A 100 13.15 -3.99 10.32
N LYS A 101 13.21 -4.91 9.35
CA LYS A 101 13.85 -4.66 8.06
C LYS A 101 13.15 -3.60 7.22
N ALA A 102 11.82 -3.56 7.23
CA ALA A 102 11.06 -2.49 6.60
C ALA A 102 11.33 -1.14 7.30
N ALA A 103 11.39 -1.12 8.64
CA ALA A 103 11.64 0.09 9.41
C ALA A 103 13.03 0.69 9.15
N GLU A 104 14.05 -0.15 8.94
CA GLU A 104 15.40 0.27 8.54
C GLU A 104 15.43 0.98 7.17
N ASN A 105 14.56 0.57 6.23
CA ASN A 105 14.63 0.94 4.82
C ASN A 105 13.54 1.92 4.35
N LYS A 106 12.56 2.25 5.20
CA LYS A 106 11.36 3.00 4.79
C LYS A 106 11.58 4.48 4.47
N ASN A 107 12.70 5.10 4.85
CA ASN A 107 12.87 6.56 4.77
C ASN A 107 11.62 7.29 5.35
N ASN A 108 10.97 8.14 4.54
CA ASN A 108 9.75 8.87 4.89
C ASN A 108 8.46 8.05 4.73
N LEU A 109 8.51 6.91 4.04
CA LEU A 109 7.38 5.98 3.90
C LEU A 109 6.95 5.50 5.29
N LYS A 110 5.64 5.44 5.52
CA LYS A 110 5.06 4.88 6.73
C LYS A 110 4.57 3.46 6.44
N ILE A 111 4.91 2.54 7.31
CA ILE A 111 4.61 1.12 7.14
C ILE A 111 3.42 0.73 8.00
N LEU A 112 2.46 0.04 7.41
CA LEU A 112 1.29 -0.52 8.09
C LEU A 112 1.43 -2.05 8.12
N ALA A 113 1.51 -2.62 9.33
CA ALA A 113 1.62 -4.06 9.50
C ALA A 113 0.23 -4.73 9.39
N VAL A 114 0.15 -5.76 8.56
CA VAL A 114 -0.99 -6.67 8.42
C VAL A 114 -0.70 -7.91 9.27
N THR A 115 -1.42 -8.07 10.38
CA THR A 115 -1.21 -9.20 11.31
C THR A 115 -1.87 -10.47 10.81
N ALA A 116 -3.17 -10.41 10.54
CA ALA A 116 -3.94 -11.44 9.88
C ALA A 116 -4.80 -10.78 8.80
N LEU A 117 -4.95 -11.45 7.66
CA LEU A 117 -5.98 -11.08 6.70
C LEU A 117 -7.33 -11.46 7.31
N THR A 118 -8.34 -10.62 7.13
CA THR A 118 -9.71 -10.91 7.59
C THR A 118 -10.30 -12.15 6.91
N SER A 119 -9.72 -12.57 5.79
CA SER A 119 -10.08 -13.81 5.09
C SER A 119 -9.40 -15.05 5.63
N LEU A 120 -8.36 -14.91 6.47
CA LEU A 120 -7.67 -16.06 7.05
C LEU A 120 -8.44 -16.59 8.26
N ASP A 121 -8.66 -17.89 8.26
CA ASP A 121 -9.10 -18.65 9.41
C ASP A 121 -8.00 -19.62 9.90
N ARG A 122 -8.35 -20.45 10.89
CA ARG A 122 -7.43 -21.43 11.45
C ARG A 122 -7.05 -22.52 10.45
N GLY A 123 -8.00 -22.95 9.62
CA GLY A 123 -7.75 -23.94 8.58
C GLY A 123 -6.75 -23.44 7.55
N ASP A 124 -6.83 -22.16 7.18
CA ASP A 124 -5.84 -21.56 6.27
C ASP A 124 -4.42 -21.55 6.88
N LEU A 125 -4.29 -21.32 8.19
CA LEU A 125 -3.00 -21.37 8.88
C LEU A 125 -2.43 -22.80 8.92
N ASP A 126 -3.30 -23.79 9.14
CA ASP A 126 -2.93 -25.20 9.10
C ASP A 126 -2.49 -25.62 7.69
N ASP A 127 -3.21 -25.19 6.64
CA ASP A 127 -2.88 -25.43 5.22
C ASP A 127 -1.54 -24.80 4.82
N LEU A 128 -1.20 -23.64 5.40
CA LEU A 128 0.10 -22.97 5.23
C LEU A 128 1.22 -23.63 6.06
N GLY A 129 0.89 -24.56 6.95
CA GLY A 129 1.84 -25.27 7.81
C GLY A 129 2.33 -24.44 9.01
N PHE A 130 1.56 -23.45 9.46
CA PHE A 130 1.89 -22.68 10.65
C PHE A 130 1.38 -23.36 11.92
N ASP A 131 2.32 -23.74 12.79
CA ASP A 131 2.01 -24.23 14.13
C ASP A 131 1.95 -23.02 15.09
N CYS A 132 0.75 -22.52 15.38
CA CYS A 132 0.53 -21.26 16.10
C CYS A 132 -0.50 -21.34 17.22
#